data_AF-A0A8H8J620-F1
#
_entry.id   AF-A0A8H8J620-F1
#
_cell.length_a   1.000
_cell.length_b   1.000
_cell.length_c   1.000
_cell.angle_alpha   90.00
_cell.angle_beta   90.00
_cell.angle_gamma   90.00
#
_symmetry.space_group_name_H-M   'P 1'
#
loop_
_entity.id
_entity.type
_entity.pdbx_description
1 polymer ?
#
loop_
_entity_poly.entity_id
_entity_poly.type
_entity_poly.pdbx_seq_one_letter_code
_entity_poly.pdbx_strand_id
1 'polypeptide(L)' 'MRNIQAVTELSDLVRTSFGPNGRNKLIINHLGRMFVTSDAATIIREIEVVHPAAKLLVMASQAQEAEAS' A
#
# COMPACT_ATOMS: atom_id res chain seq x y z
N MET A 1 -18.43 0.30 10.83
CA MET A 1 -18.11 0.67 9.43
C MET A 1 -16.70 1.22 9.23
N ARG A 2 -16.12 1.96 10.19
CA ARG A 2 -14.78 2.56 10.09
C ARG A 2 -13.64 1.60 9.70
N ASN A 3 -13.66 0.35 10.17
CA ASN A 3 -12.64 -0.65 9.82
C ASN A 3 -12.70 -1.07 8.35
N ILE A 4 -13.90 -1.35 7.85
CA ILE A 4 -14.12 -1.77 6.46
C ILE A 4 -13.70 -0.65 5.53
N GLN A 5 -14.14 0.58 5.82
CA GLN A 5 -13.78 1.75 5.01
C GLN A 5 -12.26 1.94 4.92
N ALA A 6 -11.53 1.91 6.04
CA ALA A 6 -10.08 2.07 6.03
C ALA A 6 -9.35 1.01 5.20
N VAL A 7 -9.84 -0.24 5.25
CA VAL A 7 -9.32 -1.34 4.44
C VAL A 7 -9.66 -1.16 2.96
N THR A 8 -10.88 -0.74 2.64
CA THR A 8 -11.30 -0.47 1.27
C THR A 8 -10.49 0.67 0.65
N GLU A 9 -10.26 1.76 1.38
CA GLU A 9 -9.43 2.89 0.93
C GLU A 9 -8.00 2.44 0.60
N LEU A 10 -7.39 1.58 1.44
CA LEU A 10 -6.08 0.99 1.15
C LEU A 10 -6.10 0.13 -0.12
N SER A 11 -7.14 -0.68 -0.29
CA SER A 11 -7.31 -1.54 -1.46
C SER A 11 -7.46 -0.74 -2.76
N ASP A 12 -8.29 0.31 -2.75
CA ASP A 12 -8.52 1.16 -3.91
C ASP A 12 -7.27 1.97 -4.28
N LEU A 13 -6.48 2.36 -3.28
CA LEU A 13 -5.20 3.01 -3.50
C LEU A 13 -4.28 2.10 -4.33
N VAL A 14 -4.08 0.83 -3.96
CA VAL A 14 -3.12 -0.05 -4.67
C VAL A 14 -3.67 -0.63 -5.98
N ARG A 15 -5.00 -0.86 -6.07
CA ARG A 15 -5.66 -1.53 -7.21
C ARG A 15 -5.32 -0.94 -8.57
N THR A 16 -5.17 0.38 -8.66
CA THR A 16 -4.88 1.09 -9.92
C THR A 16 -3.46 0.88 -10.45
N SER A 17 -2.58 0.25 -9.66
CA SER A 17 -1.18 -0.03 -10.02
C SER A 17 -0.98 -1.48 -10.47
N PHE A 18 -2.02 -2.32 -10.41
CA PHE A 18 -1.92 -3.74 -10.70
C PHE A 18 -2.06 -4.06 -12.19
N GLY A 19 -1.25 -5.00 -12.68
CA GLY A 19 -1.31 -5.54 -14.04
C GLY A 19 -0.47 -4.77 -15.07
N PRO A 20 -0.45 -5.23 -16.34
CA PRO A 20 0.41 -4.66 -17.39
C PRO A 20 0.10 -3.20 -17.74
N ASN A 21 -1.08 -2.70 -17.38
CA ASN A 21 -1.50 -1.31 -17.55
C ASN A 21 -1.57 -0.55 -16.21
N GLY A 22 -0.86 -1.04 -15.18
CA GLY A 22 -0.80 -0.42 -13.87
C GLY A 22 -0.24 1.01 -13.94
N ARG A 23 -0.82 1.92 -13.16
CA ARG A 23 -0.39 3.32 -13.11
C ARG A 23 0.72 3.51 -12.10
N ASN A 24 1.72 4.31 -12.47
CA ASN A 24 2.70 4.81 -11.51
C ASN A 24 2.04 5.78 -10.53
N LYS A 25 2.47 5.72 -9.28
CA LYS A 25 2.12 6.68 -8.23
C LYS A 25 3.33 7.49 -7.84
N LEU A 26 3.10 8.78 -7.65
CA LEU A 26 4.01 9.66 -6.94
C LEU A 26 3.65 9.61 -5.46
N ILE A 27 4.59 9.18 -4.62
CA ILE A 27 4.42 9.12 -3.16
C ILE A 27 5.43 10.06 -2.54
N ILE A 28 4.96 10.86 -1.58
CA ILE A 28 5.81 11.65 -0.70
C ILE A 28 5.57 11.12 0.70
N ASN A 29 6.58 10.50 1.30
CA ASN A 29 6.43 9.92 2.63
C ASN A 29 6.64 10.96 3.74
N HIS A 30 6.46 10.56 5.00
CA HIS A 30 6.56 11.44 6.16
C HIS A 30 7.98 12.03 6.36
N LEU A 31 9.01 11.50 5.69
CA LEU A 31 10.37 12.03 5.69
C LEU A 31 10.62 13.03 4.55
N GLY A 32 9.60 13.34 3.74
CA GLY A 32 9.71 14.18 2.55
C GLY A 32 10.43 13.51 1.37
N ARG A 33 10.66 12.19 1.43
CA ARG A 33 11.24 11.45 0.30
C ARG A 33 10.19 11.19 -0.77
N MET A 34 10.60 11.35 -2.02
CA MET A 34 9.74 11.21 -3.19
C MET A 34 10.03 9.89 -3.90
N PHE A 35 8.97 9.12 -4.17
CA PHE A 35 9.04 7.85 -4.90
C PHE A 35 8.08 7.88 -6.09
N VAL A 36 8.50 7.33 -7.22
CA VAL A 36 7.63 7.06 -8.37
C VAL A 36 7.63 5.55 -8.60
N THR A 37 6.51 4.88 -8.39
CA THR A 37 6.43 3.42 -8.51
C THR A 37 5.03 2.93 -8.89
N SER A 38 4.96 1.80 -9.60
CA SER A 38 3.74 1.00 -9.80
C SER A 38 3.71 -0.27 -8.94
N ASP A 39 4.80 -0.59 -8.24
CA ASP A 39 4.88 -1.75 -7.37
C ASP A 39 4.06 -1.53 -6.09
N ALA A 40 3.04 -2.37 -5.90
CA ALA A 40 2.14 -2.31 -4.75
C ALA A 40 2.87 -2.54 -3.42
N ALA A 41 3.89 -3.40 -3.37
CA ALA A 41 4.65 -3.64 -2.15
C ALA A 41 5.41 -2.37 -1.73
N THR A 42 6.10 -1.73 -2.68
CA THR A 42 6.74 -0.43 -2.45
C THR A 42 5.73 0.65 -2.05
N ILE A 43 4.57 0.73 -2.71
CA ILE A 43 3.52 1.69 -2.34
C ILE A 43 3.10 1.49 -0.88
N ILE A 44 2.80 0.25 -0.47
CA ILE A 44 2.34 -0.08 0.88
C ILE A 44 3.40 0.22 1.95
N ARG A 45 4.69 0.01 1.65
CA ARG A 45 5.79 0.29 2.59
C ARG A 45 6.01 1.79 2.82
N GLU A 46 5.83 2.63 1.80
CA GLU A 46 6.17 4.06 1.88
C GLU A 46 5.01 4.95 2.36
N ILE A 47 3.77 4.47 2.29
CA ILE A 47 2.61 5.23 2.79
C ILE A 47 2.49 5.11 4.32
N GLU A 48 2.01 6.18 4.96
CA GLU A 48 1.69 6.17 6.38
C GLU A 48 0.27 5.62 6.61
N VAL A 49 0.17 4.44 7.23
CA VAL A 49 -1.13 3.83 7.58
C VAL A 49 -1.37 3.94 9.07
N VAL A 50 -2.33 4.80 9.46
CA VAL A 50 -2.67 5.07 10.86
C VAL A 50 -3.75 4.13 11.40
N HIS A 51 -4.70 3.70 10.55
CA HIS A 51 -5.84 2.92 11.01
C HIS A 51 -5.44 1.47 11.35
N PRO A 52 -5.75 0.93 12.56
CA PRO A 52 -5.31 -0.40 12.98
C PRO A 52 -5.71 -1.53 12.03
N ALA A 53 -6.94 -1.53 11.54
CA ALA A 53 -7.41 -2.56 10.60
C ALA A 53 -6.66 -2.55 9.25
N ALA A 54 -6.28 -1.37 8.74
CA ALA A 54 -5.48 -1.26 7.52
C ALA A 54 -4.03 -1.68 7.78
N LYS A 55 -3.49 -1.34 8.96
CA LYS A 55 -2.14 -1.75 9.39
C LYS A 55 -1.99 -3.28 9.48
N LEU A 56 -3.05 -4.00 9.89
CA LEU A 56 -3.06 -5.47 9.85
C LEU A 56 -2.86 -6.01 8.43
N LEU A 57 -3.45 -5.39 7.41
CA LEU A 57 -3.25 -5.80 6.02
C LEU A 57 -1.86 -5.46 5.49
N VAL A 58 -1.28 -4.33 5.91
CA VAL A 58 0.12 -4.00 5.61
C VAL A 58 1.05 -5.08 6.15
N MET A 59 0.86 -5.47 7.42
CA MET A 59 1.68 -6.52 8.06
C MET A 59 1.49 -7.88 7.38
N ALA A 60 0.25 -8.24 7.03
CA ALA A 60 -0.02 -9.48 6.30
C ALA A 60 0.65 -9.50 4.91
N SER A 61 0.62 -8.38 4.18
CA SER A 61 1.31 -8.24 2.89
C SER A 61 2.82 -8.40 3.03
N GLN A 62 3.43 -7.84 4.06
CA GLN A 62 4.86 -7.97 4.32
C GLN A 62 5.26 -9.40 4.69
N ALA A 63 4.43 -10.08 5.50
CA ALA A 63 4.62 -11.49 5.82
C ALA A 63 4.55 -12.37 4.57
N GLN A 64 3.57 -12.12 3.69
CA GLN A 64 3.43 -12.84 2.42
C GLN A 64 4.63 -12.65 1.50
N GLU A 65 5.17 -11.43 1.40
CA GLU A 65 6.38 -11.14 0.60
C GLU A 65 7.60 -11.89 1.14
N ALA A 66 7.73 -11.98 2.47
CA ALA A 66 8.81 -12.71 3.13
C ALA A 66 8.71 -14.24 2.95
N GLU A 67 7.49 -14.81 2.92
CA GLU A 67 7.27 -16.24 2.68
C GLU A 67 7.47 -16.65 1.21
N ALA A 68 7.20 -15.75 0.27
CA ALA A 68 7.32 -16.02 -1.17
C ALA A 68 8.75 -15.87 -1.71
N SER A 69 9.67 -15.35 -0.89
CA SER A 69 11.07 -15.06 -1.25
C SER A 69 12.02 -16.20 -0.87
#